data_AF-A4SM71-F1
#
_entry.id   AF-A4SM71-F1
#
_cell.length_a   1.000
_cell.length_b   1.000
_cell.length_c   1.000
_cell.angle_alpha   90.00
_cell.angle_beta   90.00
_cell.angle_gamma   90.00
#
_symmetry.space_group_name_H-M   'P 1'
#
loop_
_entity.id
_entity.type
_entity.pdbx_description
1 polymer ?
#
loop_
_entity_poly.entity_id
_entity_poly.type
_entity_poly.pdbx_seq_one_letter_code
_entity_poly.pdbx_strand_id
1 'polypeptide(L)'
;MDKKLGLGALISLVIGSMVGAGVFSLPQNIAAHASAGAVALGWAITGLGMICLALVYQNLSMRRPDLDGGIFSYAKAGFGDFIGFNAAWGYWLCQLLANVSYAIVVFSALSYFFDTPDNVIFGDGNTPVAIVLASILIWSVHALVLRGIQVAALVNIITTIAKMVPLIVFCIAILLAFNMQTFTLDIWGHDNVELGSVMDQVKSTMKVTLWVFIGIEGAVVVSARARHRKDVGRATVLALLGALTLYVMVTLFSLGVMSQPELAQLKNPSTAMILEKVLGPWGAWLINIGLVISVMGALLSWTVLAAEVPYIAGKTGVFPSWFAKENKNGSPQVSLWCSTCLVQIFLIIIYFQSSTYLALVNIATSAALVPYVFSGAYGLKLAMKGETYEGQSHQRKRDLLLALVATTYGCWLVYAAGVEYLLLVALLYSPGIFIYWKARQHHGLRGLNRLEQGMTAALLGCAVLAFYKVMDGTIPLS
;
A
#
# COMPACT_ATOMS: atom_id res chain seq x y z
N MET A 1 -31.71 -6.74 0.82
CA MET A 1 -30.53 -6.02 1.34
C MET A 1 -29.92 -5.20 0.22
N ASP A 2 -29.81 -3.89 0.41
CA ASP A 2 -29.20 -2.97 -0.56
C ASP A 2 -27.76 -3.42 -0.87
N LYS A 3 -27.42 -3.56 -2.16
CA LYS A 3 -26.15 -4.17 -2.59
C LYS A 3 -24.90 -3.28 -2.39
N LYS A 4 -25.02 -2.14 -1.71
CA LYS A 4 -24.01 -1.08 -1.65
C LYS A 4 -23.34 -0.98 -0.27
N LEU A 5 -22.06 -0.60 -0.25
CA LEU A 5 -21.24 -0.47 0.97
C LEU A 5 -21.56 0.82 1.73
N GLY A 6 -21.85 0.71 3.02
CA GLY A 6 -22.03 1.87 3.92
C GLY A 6 -20.70 2.45 4.41
N LEU A 7 -20.75 3.62 5.07
CA LEU A 7 -19.58 4.33 5.61
C LEU A 7 -18.67 3.46 6.48
N GLY A 8 -19.23 2.69 7.42
CA GLY A 8 -18.43 1.81 8.30
C GLY A 8 -17.68 0.71 7.55
N ALA A 9 -18.29 0.14 6.50
CA ALA A 9 -17.64 -0.83 5.63
C ALA A 9 -16.50 -0.19 4.82
N LEU A 10 -16.70 1.03 4.33
CA LEU A 10 -15.66 1.79 3.63
C LEU A 10 -14.49 2.16 4.56
N ILE A 11 -14.77 2.64 5.77
CA ILE A 11 -13.74 2.91 6.79
C ILE A 11 -12.96 1.63 7.09
N SER A 12 -13.67 0.53 7.33
CA SER A 12 -13.05 -0.76 7.61
C SER A 12 -12.20 -1.27 6.45
N LEU A 13 -12.63 -1.07 5.19
CA LEU A 13 -11.84 -1.44 4.01
C LEU A 13 -10.56 -0.62 3.91
N VAL A 14 -10.63 0.69 4.16
CA VAL A 14 -9.45 1.57 4.12
C VAL A 14 -8.49 1.26 5.28
N ILE A 15 -9.00 1.10 6.51
CA ILE A 15 -8.18 0.67 7.64
C ILE A 15 -7.62 -0.73 7.40
N GLY A 16 -8.42 -1.66 6.88
CA GLY A 16 -8.01 -3.04 6.63
C GLY A 16 -6.92 -3.17 5.56
N SER A 17 -6.91 -2.27 4.57
CA SER A 17 -5.89 -2.21 3.53
C SER A 17 -4.62 -1.49 3.97
N MET A 18 -4.72 -0.39 4.74
CA MET A 18 -3.54 0.30 5.29
C MET A 18 -2.90 -0.49 6.45
N VAL A 19 -3.71 -0.87 7.44
CA VAL A 19 -3.26 -1.56 8.67
C VAL A 19 -3.19 -3.07 8.41
N GLY A 20 -2.13 -3.47 7.71
CA GLY A 20 -1.79 -4.87 7.42
C GLY A 20 -0.66 -5.40 8.31
N ALA A 21 0.28 -6.13 7.70
CA ALA A 21 1.50 -6.61 8.35
C ALA A 21 2.46 -5.48 8.77
N GLY A 22 2.54 -4.40 7.99
CA GLY A 22 3.55 -3.36 8.16
C GLY A 22 3.57 -2.73 9.55
N VAL A 23 2.40 -2.48 10.14
CA VAL A 23 2.26 -1.85 11.47
C VAL A 23 2.98 -2.63 12.58
N PHE A 24 3.03 -3.96 12.48
CA PHE A 24 3.63 -4.82 13.51
C PHE A 24 5.18 -4.81 13.46
N SER A 25 5.74 -4.39 12.32
CA SER A 25 7.19 -4.28 12.09
C SER A 25 7.67 -2.83 12.09
N LEU A 26 6.73 -1.86 12.19
CA LEU A 26 7.03 -0.44 12.08
C LEU A 26 8.10 0.05 13.08
N PRO A 27 8.05 -0.31 14.37
CA PRO A 27 9.07 0.16 15.32
C PRO A 27 10.49 -0.18 14.90
N GLN A 28 10.77 -1.44 14.54
CA GLN A 28 12.12 -1.84 14.13
C GLN A 28 12.51 -1.27 12.77
N ASN A 29 11.62 -1.32 11.77
CA ASN A 29 11.92 -0.81 10.43
C ASN A 29 12.29 0.68 10.42
N ILE A 30 11.66 1.48 11.29
CA ILE A 30 12.00 2.90 11.45
C ILE A 30 13.25 3.06 12.31
N ALA A 31 13.32 2.38 13.46
CA ALA A 31 14.45 2.50 14.37
C ALA A 31 15.76 2.07 13.71
N ALA A 32 15.75 1.14 12.75
CA ALA A 32 16.93 0.73 11.99
C ALA A 32 17.68 1.90 11.33
N HIS A 33 17.00 3.01 11.02
CA HIS A 33 17.57 4.12 10.25
C HIS A 33 17.21 5.51 10.78
N ALA A 34 16.57 5.63 11.94
CA ALA A 34 16.18 6.93 12.48
C ALA A 34 15.99 6.91 13.99
N SER A 35 16.35 8.04 14.63
CA SER A 35 16.06 8.30 16.05
C SER A 35 14.84 9.20 16.25
N ALA A 36 14.37 9.32 17.49
CA ALA A 36 13.08 9.87 17.89
C ALA A 36 12.72 11.23 17.25
N GLY A 37 13.66 12.19 17.23
CA GLY A 37 13.45 13.52 16.66
C GLY A 37 13.25 13.48 15.15
N ALA A 38 14.07 12.70 14.44
CA ALA A 38 13.92 12.49 13.00
C ALA A 38 12.63 11.73 12.66
N VAL A 39 12.27 10.73 13.47
CA VAL A 39 11.02 9.97 13.33
C VAL A 39 9.80 10.88 13.48
N ALA A 40 9.80 11.77 14.49
CA ALA A 40 8.72 12.72 14.70
C ALA A 40 8.56 13.69 13.53
N LEU A 41 9.68 14.22 13.00
CA LEU A 41 9.66 15.07 11.81
C LEU A 41 9.17 14.30 10.57
N GLY A 42 9.65 13.08 10.36
CA GLY A 42 9.20 12.20 9.27
C GLY A 42 7.70 11.95 9.30
N TRP A 43 7.13 11.67 10.48
CA TRP A 43 5.69 11.54 10.67
C TRP A 43 4.92 12.84 10.46
N ALA A 44 5.45 13.98 10.90
CA ALA A 44 4.82 15.28 10.68
C ALA A 44 4.70 15.61 9.18
N ILE A 45 5.79 15.42 8.42
CA ILE A 45 5.81 15.67 6.96
C ILE A 45 4.90 14.68 6.25
N THR A 46 5.03 13.38 6.55
CA THR A 46 4.21 12.32 5.96
C THR A 46 2.73 12.55 6.26
N GLY A 47 2.38 12.82 7.52
CA GLY A 47 1.02 13.05 7.98
C GLY A 47 0.38 14.24 7.27
N LEU A 48 1.08 15.37 7.16
CA LEU A 48 0.61 16.53 6.41
C LEU A 48 0.36 16.18 4.94
N GLY A 49 1.34 15.55 4.29
CA GLY A 49 1.24 15.16 2.88
C GLY A 49 0.09 14.20 2.59
N MET A 50 -0.07 13.16 3.43
CA MET A 50 -1.13 12.15 3.30
C MET A 50 -2.51 12.74 3.60
N ILE A 51 -2.64 13.64 4.60
CA ILE A 51 -3.91 14.34 4.88
C ILE A 51 -4.30 15.21 3.69
N CYS A 52 -3.36 15.96 3.11
CA CYS A 52 -3.63 16.72 1.89
C CYS A 52 -4.07 15.82 0.74
N LEU A 53 -3.42 14.67 0.53
CA LEU A 53 -3.82 13.70 -0.50
C LEU A 53 -5.22 13.11 -0.24
N ALA A 54 -5.54 12.75 1.00
CA ALA A 54 -6.87 12.27 1.38
C ALA A 54 -7.96 13.31 1.12
N LEU A 55 -7.69 14.57 1.43
CA LEU A 55 -8.60 15.68 1.14
C LEU A 55 -8.73 15.92 -0.37
N VAL A 56 -7.67 15.73 -1.16
CA VAL A 56 -7.75 15.74 -2.63
C VAL A 56 -8.68 14.62 -3.12
N TYR A 57 -8.56 13.40 -2.62
CA TYR A 57 -9.49 12.31 -2.97
C TYR A 57 -10.93 12.63 -2.57
N GLN A 58 -11.14 13.19 -1.39
CA GLN A 58 -12.46 13.63 -0.96
C GLN A 58 -13.03 14.68 -1.92
N ASN A 59 -12.27 15.72 -2.24
CA ASN A 59 -12.70 16.78 -3.14
C ASN A 59 -12.98 16.26 -4.56
N LEU A 60 -12.10 15.43 -5.11
CA LEU A 60 -12.28 14.83 -6.43
C LEU A 60 -13.51 13.92 -6.48
N SER A 61 -13.77 13.13 -5.43
CA SER A 61 -14.96 12.28 -5.36
C SER A 61 -16.28 13.06 -5.35
N MET A 62 -16.28 14.30 -4.84
CA MET A 62 -17.45 15.17 -4.82
C MET A 62 -17.59 15.99 -6.11
N ARG A 63 -16.47 16.47 -6.66
CA ARG A 63 -16.44 17.36 -7.83
C ARG A 63 -16.51 16.62 -9.16
N ARG A 64 -15.98 15.40 -9.21
CA ARG A 64 -15.95 14.52 -10.39
C ARG A 64 -16.56 13.15 -10.05
N PRO A 65 -17.85 13.10 -9.68
CA PRO A 65 -18.53 11.85 -9.33
C PRO A 65 -18.71 10.92 -10.54
N ASP A 66 -18.51 11.44 -11.76
CA ASP A 66 -18.45 10.70 -13.03
C ASP A 66 -17.23 9.78 -13.14
N LEU A 67 -16.18 10.02 -12.36
CA LEU A 67 -14.94 9.25 -12.40
C LEU A 67 -14.97 8.07 -11.41
N ASP A 68 -15.33 6.89 -11.92
CA ASP A 68 -15.25 5.62 -11.21
C ASP A 68 -13.84 5.02 -11.21
N GLY A 69 -13.45 4.29 -10.15
CA GLY A 69 -12.15 3.60 -10.07
C GLY A 69 -11.02 4.39 -9.43
N GLY A 70 -11.27 5.62 -8.99
CA GLY A 70 -10.35 6.40 -8.17
C GLY A 70 -9.05 6.76 -8.87
N ILE A 71 -7.92 6.32 -8.30
CA ILE A 71 -6.58 6.88 -8.55
C ILE A 71 -6.13 6.85 -10.01
N PHE A 72 -6.41 5.77 -10.75
CA PHE A 72 -6.02 5.70 -12.17
C PHE A 72 -7.02 6.43 -13.08
N SER A 73 -8.29 6.55 -12.70
CA SER A 73 -9.28 7.33 -13.46
C SER A 73 -9.02 8.83 -13.36
N TYR A 74 -8.50 9.31 -12.23
CA TYR A 74 -7.99 10.68 -12.12
C TYR A 74 -6.78 10.92 -13.01
N ALA A 75 -5.83 9.98 -13.04
CA ALA A 75 -4.68 10.02 -13.94
C ALA A 75 -5.12 10.04 -15.42
N LYS A 76 -6.10 9.19 -15.78
CA LYS A 76 -6.69 9.13 -17.12
C LYS A 76 -7.38 10.43 -17.50
N ALA A 77 -8.27 10.93 -16.66
CA ALA A 77 -9.03 12.17 -16.92
C ALA A 77 -8.12 13.40 -17.01
N GLY A 78 -7.03 13.41 -16.23
CA GLY A 78 -6.06 14.50 -16.23
C GLY A 78 -5.12 14.48 -17.43
N PHE A 79 -4.65 13.29 -17.84
CA PHE A 79 -3.43 13.17 -18.65
C PHE A 79 -3.52 12.15 -19.81
N GLY A 80 -4.65 11.48 -19.99
CA GLY A 80 -4.92 10.61 -21.14
C GLY A 80 -4.79 9.11 -20.87
N ASP A 81 -5.15 8.31 -21.87
CA ASP A 81 -5.35 6.85 -21.75
C ASP A 81 -4.08 6.10 -21.36
N PHE A 82 -2.93 6.43 -21.96
CA PHE A 82 -1.66 5.76 -21.64
C PHE A 82 -1.22 6.00 -20.20
N ILE A 83 -1.39 7.22 -19.67
CA ILE A 83 -1.05 7.53 -18.28
C ILE A 83 -2.03 6.83 -17.33
N GLY A 84 -3.32 6.82 -17.66
CA GLY A 84 -4.34 6.05 -16.94
C GLY A 84 -4.02 4.55 -16.91
N PHE A 85 -3.60 3.97 -18.04
CA PHE A 85 -3.19 2.57 -18.13
C PHE A 85 -2.00 2.27 -17.21
N ASN A 86 -0.92 3.05 -17.30
CA ASN A 86 0.29 2.83 -16.51
C ASN A 86 0.02 3.00 -14.99
N ALA A 87 -0.86 3.92 -14.62
CA ALA A 87 -1.32 4.07 -13.24
C ALA A 87 -2.09 2.82 -12.76
N ALA A 88 -3.01 2.30 -13.59
CA ALA A 88 -3.74 1.07 -13.26
C ALA A 88 -2.81 -0.16 -13.20
N TRP A 89 -1.88 -0.28 -14.14
CA TRP A 89 -0.93 -1.37 -14.26
C TRP A 89 0.02 -1.45 -13.05
N GLY A 90 0.69 -0.34 -12.71
CA GLY A 90 1.60 -0.31 -11.57
C GLY A 90 0.89 -0.55 -10.24
N TYR A 91 -0.29 0.04 -10.07
CA TYR A 91 -1.08 -0.18 -8.88
C TYR A 91 -1.55 -1.64 -8.77
N TRP A 92 -1.95 -2.26 -9.88
CA TRP A 92 -2.30 -3.67 -9.91
C TRP A 92 -1.12 -4.57 -9.53
N LEU A 93 0.07 -4.33 -10.10
CA LEU A 93 1.29 -5.07 -9.74
C LEU A 93 1.64 -4.97 -8.25
N CYS A 94 1.51 -3.77 -7.67
CA CYS A 94 1.70 -3.56 -6.24
C CYS A 94 0.78 -4.45 -5.41
N GLN A 95 -0.50 -4.58 -5.81
CA GLN A 95 -1.47 -5.41 -5.10
C GLN A 95 -1.16 -6.90 -5.21
N LEU A 96 -0.71 -7.35 -6.39
CA LEU A 96 -0.29 -8.74 -6.57
C LEU A 96 0.86 -9.07 -5.62
N LEU A 97 1.90 -8.25 -5.58
CA LEU A 97 3.08 -8.50 -4.75
C LEU A 97 2.81 -8.32 -3.25
N ALA A 98 1.94 -7.38 -2.87
CA ALA A 98 1.49 -7.22 -1.49
C ALA A 98 0.70 -8.44 -0.99
N ASN A 99 -0.19 -9.01 -1.81
CA ASN A 99 -0.90 -10.25 -1.45
C ASN A 99 0.06 -11.41 -1.18
N VAL A 100 1.12 -11.52 -1.96
CA VAL A 100 2.15 -12.54 -1.72
C VAL A 100 2.90 -12.29 -0.41
N SER A 101 3.23 -11.02 -0.12
CA SER A 101 3.93 -10.61 1.11
C SER A 101 3.11 -11.00 2.34
N TYR A 102 1.82 -10.69 2.29
CA TYR A 102 0.89 -11.02 3.35
C TYR A 102 0.76 -12.52 3.57
N ALA A 103 0.72 -13.32 2.50
CA ALA A 103 0.67 -14.77 2.65
C ALA A 103 1.92 -15.30 3.38
N ILE A 104 3.12 -14.81 3.04
CA ILE A 104 4.38 -15.20 3.69
C ILE A 104 4.41 -14.76 5.16
N VAL A 105 4.05 -13.51 5.44
CA VAL A 105 4.11 -12.94 6.80
C VAL A 105 3.18 -13.68 7.77
N VAL A 106 2.03 -14.20 7.31
CA VAL A 106 1.18 -15.06 8.15
C VAL A 106 1.94 -16.27 8.68
N PHE A 107 2.66 -16.98 7.82
CA PHE A 107 3.41 -18.17 8.23
C PHE A 107 4.70 -17.83 8.97
N SER A 108 5.33 -16.69 8.64
CA SER A 108 6.43 -16.15 9.45
C SER A 108 5.98 -15.86 10.88
N ALA A 109 4.79 -15.30 11.10
CA ALA A 109 4.27 -15.08 12.45
C ALA A 109 3.89 -16.40 13.16
N LEU A 110 3.39 -17.39 12.42
CA LEU A 110 3.11 -18.72 12.98
C LEU A 110 4.38 -19.47 13.38
N SER A 111 5.54 -19.17 12.77
CA SER A 111 6.84 -19.76 13.18
C SER A 111 7.11 -19.58 14.67
N TYR A 112 6.69 -18.48 15.28
CA TYR A 112 6.86 -18.22 16.72
C TYR A 112 6.26 -19.32 17.61
N PHE A 113 5.18 -19.98 17.17
CA PHE A 113 4.50 -21.01 17.96
C PHE A 113 4.91 -22.44 17.61
N PHE A 114 5.39 -22.67 16.39
CA PHE A 114 5.57 -24.01 15.84
C PHE A 114 7.02 -24.37 15.53
N ASP A 115 7.88 -23.37 15.31
CA ASP A 115 9.29 -23.61 15.06
C ASP A 115 10.06 -23.73 16.37
N THR A 116 10.98 -24.67 16.40
CA THR A 116 11.97 -24.84 17.47
C THR A 116 13.37 -24.82 16.87
N PRO A 117 14.44 -24.62 17.66
CA PRO A 117 15.81 -24.66 17.14
C PRO A 117 16.16 -25.93 16.35
N ASP A 118 15.53 -27.06 16.71
CA ASP A 118 15.77 -28.36 16.08
C ASP A 118 14.80 -28.68 14.93
N ASN A 119 13.71 -27.92 14.78
CA ASN A 119 12.68 -28.18 13.76
C ASN A 119 12.05 -26.88 13.25
N VAL A 120 12.45 -26.48 12.04
CA VAL A 120 11.94 -25.27 11.37
C VAL A 120 10.83 -25.67 10.40
N ILE A 121 9.57 -25.42 10.78
CA ILE A 121 8.40 -25.76 9.97
C ILE A 121 8.07 -24.60 9.02
N PHE A 122 8.02 -23.37 9.52
CA PHE A 122 7.61 -22.20 8.75
C PHE A 122 8.75 -21.25 8.40
N GLY A 123 9.80 -21.19 9.23
CA GLY A 123 10.92 -20.28 9.08
C GLY A 123 10.47 -18.83 8.96
N ASP A 124 11.00 -18.11 7.97
CA ASP A 124 10.55 -16.74 7.66
C ASP A 124 9.32 -16.73 6.73
N GLY A 125 8.53 -17.81 6.72
CA GLY A 125 7.32 -17.98 5.90
C GLY A 125 7.59 -18.47 4.48
N ASN A 126 8.80 -18.96 4.21
CA ASN A 126 9.30 -19.34 2.88
C ASN A 126 9.63 -20.83 2.75
N THR A 127 9.35 -21.66 3.76
CA THR A 127 9.54 -23.11 3.69
C THR A 127 8.54 -23.77 2.71
N PRO A 128 8.80 -24.99 2.20
CA PRO A 128 7.84 -25.70 1.35
C PRO A 128 6.45 -25.82 1.98
N VAL A 129 6.39 -26.09 3.29
CA VAL A 129 5.14 -26.20 4.05
C VAL A 129 4.42 -24.85 4.12
N ALA A 130 5.14 -23.77 4.41
CA ALA A 130 4.59 -22.41 4.42
C ALA A 130 4.02 -22.02 3.05
N ILE A 131 4.73 -22.32 1.95
CA ILE A 131 4.31 -21.99 0.58
C ILE A 131 3.03 -22.75 0.18
N VAL A 132 2.92 -24.04 0.52
CA VAL A 132 1.71 -24.83 0.25
C VAL A 132 0.51 -24.27 1.01
N LEU A 133 0.67 -23.97 2.31
CA LEU A 133 -0.41 -23.42 3.11
C LEU A 133 -0.77 -21.98 2.70
N ALA A 134 0.21 -21.17 2.30
CA ALA A 134 0.00 -19.86 1.69
C ALA A 134 -0.81 -19.93 0.41
N SER A 135 -0.54 -20.93 -0.45
CA SER A 135 -1.34 -21.18 -1.64
C SER A 135 -2.79 -21.51 -1.26
N ILE A 136 -3.01 -22.43 -0.32
CA ILE A 136 -4.36 -22.78 0.17
C ILE A 136 -5.09 -21.54 0.69
N LEU A 137 -4.41 -20.68 1.45
CA LEU A 137 -4.97 -19.44 1.98
C LEU A 137 -5.38 -18.48 0.86
N ILE A 138 -4.51 -18.25 -0.13
CA ILE A 138 -4.79 -17.37 -1.28
C ILE A 138 -6.00 -17.87 -2.08
N TRP A 139 -6.09 -19.17 -2.35
CA TRP A 139 -7.22 -19.77 -3.06
C TRP A 139 -8.52 -19.75 -2.24
N SER A 140 -8.42 -19.86 -0.91
CA SER A 140 -9.56 -19.72 -0.01
C SER A 140 -10.13 -18.30 -0.04
N VAL A 141 -9.26 -17.29 0.00
CA VAL A 141 -9.66 -15.88 -0.13
C VAL A 141 -10.26 -15.62 -1.51
N HIS A 142 -9.66 -16.15 -2.58
CA HIS A 142 -10.21 -16.08 -3.94
C HIS A 142 -11.64 -16.63 -4.00
N ALA A 143 -11.88 -17.82 -3.44
CA ALA A 143 -13.21 -18.44 -3.41
C ALA A 143 -14.23 -17.58 -2.64
N LEU A 144 -13.80 -16.92 -1.56
CA LEU A 144 -14.64 -16.00 -0.80
C LEU A 144 -15.00 -14.74 -1.60
N VAL A 145 -14.04 -14.15 -2.31
CA VAL A 145 -14.29 -12.96 -3.15
C VAL A 145 -15.16 -13.31 -4.37
N LEU A 146 -15.04 -14.52 -4.93
CA LEU A 146 -15.94 -15.01 -5.98
C LEU A 146 -17.41 -15.07 -5.52
N ARG A 147 -17.66 -15.41 -4.26
CA ARG A 147 -19.03 -15.45 -3.68
C ARG A 147 -19.66 -14.07 -3.52
N GLY A 148 -18.87 -12.99 -3.66
CA GLY A 148 -19.35 -11.62 -3.72
C GLY A 148 -18.65 -10.69 -2.75
N ILE A 149 -18.47 -9.44 -3.17
CA ILE A 149 -17.70 -8.41 -2.45
C ILE A 149 -18.35 -8.03 -1.11
N GLN A 150 -19.65 -8.24 -0.94
CA GLN A 150 -20.33 -7.95 0.34
C GLN A 150 -19.93 -8.92 1.45
N VAL A 151 -19.79 -10.21 1.12
CA VAL A 151 -19.31 -11.22 2.07
C VAL A 151 -17.87 -10.88 2.46
N ALA A 152 -17.05 -10.50 1.48
CA ALA A 152 -15.70 -10.01 1.72
C ALA A 152 -15.67 -8.78 2.63
N ALA A 153 -16.55 -7.80 2.40
CA ALA A 153 -16.64 -6.60 3.23
C ALA A 153 -17.05 -6.90 4.68
N LEU A 154 -17.98 -7.83 4.91
CA LEU A 154 -18.39 -8.23 6.26
C LEU A 154 -17.25 -8.92 7.01
N VAL A 155 -16.57 -9.88 6.37
CA VAL A 155 -15.41 -10.54 6.96
C VAL A 155 -14.31 -9.52 7.25
N ASN A 156 -14.10 -8.56 6.33
CA ASN A 156 -13.13 -7.50 6.54
C ASN A 156 -13.45 -6.64 7.77
N ILE A 157 -14.73 -6.31 8.02
CA ILE A 157 -15.15 -5.59 9.24
C ILE A 157 -14.74 -6.36 10.50
N ILE A 158 -15.05 -7.65 10.55
CA ILE A 158 -14.72 -8.51 11.70
C ILE A 158 -13.20 -8.53 11.91
N THR A 159 -12.43 -8.77 10.84
CA THR A 159 -10.97 -8.81 10.93
C THR A 159 -10.36 -7.46 11.29
N THR A 160 -10.95 -6.35 10.83
CA THR A 160 -10.50 -5.00 11.17
C THR A 160 -10.74 -4.70 12.64
N ILE A 161 -11.90 -5.06 13.20
CA ILE A 161 -12.15 -4.90 14.64
C ILE A 161 -11.19 -5.79 15.44
N ALA A 162 -11.05 -7.05 15.04
CA ALA A 162 -10.20 -8.01 15.73
C ALA A 162 -8.71 -7.58 15.76
N LYS A 163 -8.17 -7.03 14.66
CA LYS A 163 -6.78 -6.53 14.64
C LYS A 163 -6.58 -5.24 15.44
N MET A 164 -7.62 -4.43 15.66
CA MET A 164 -7.50 -3.20 16.46
C MET A 164 -7.25 -3.53 17.94
N VAL A 165 -7.80 -4.62 18.46
CA VAL A 165 -7.68 -4.97 19.89
C VAL A 165 -6.21 -5.15 20.32
N PRO A 166 -5.39 -6.01 19.67
CA PRO A 166 -3.97 -6.14 19.99
C PRO A 166 -3.19 -4.82 19.87
N LEU A 167 -3.48 -4.01 18.86
CA LEU A 167 -2.78 -2.75 18.62
C LEU A 167 -3.16 -1.67 19.65
N ILE A 168 -4.42 -1.63 20.08
CA ILE A 168 -4.86 -0.74 21.17
C ILE A 168 -4.22 -1.16 22.49
N VAL A 169 -4.21 -2.46 22.80
CA VAL A 169 -3.54 -2.98 24.01
C VAL A 169 -2.05 -2.65 23.97
N PHE A 170 -1.40 -2.82 22.81
CA PHE A 170 -0.01 -2.43 22.59
C PHE A 170 0.22 -0.94 22.89
N CYS A 171 -0.58 -0.06 22.27
CA CYS A 171 -0.48 1.39 22.49
C CYS A 171 -0.67 1.79 23.96
N ILE A 172 -1.62 1.17 24.66
CA ILE A 172 -1.83 1.44 26.10
C ILE A 172 -0.64 0.94 26.91
N ALA A 173 -0.14 -0.26 26.64
CA ALA A 173 0.98 -0.84 27.37
C ALA A 173 2.28 -0.04 27.21
N ILE A 174 2.63 0.36 25.98
CA ILE A 174 3.83 1.18 25.74
C ILE A 174 3.70 2.59 26.34
N LEU A 175 2.47 3.16 26.40
CA LEU A 175 2.22 4.42 27.07
C LEU A 175 2.48 4.32 28.58
N LEU A 176 2.03 3.23 29.20
CA LEU A 176 2.24 2.99 30.63
C LEU A 176 3.70 2.65 30.96
N ALA A 177 4.40 1.99 30.04
CA ALA A 177 5.82 1.63 30.17
C ALA A 177 6.77 2.73 29.66
N PHE A 178 6.25 3.86 29.17
CA PHE A 178 7.04 4.91 28.54
C PHE A 178 8.00 5.55 29.54
N ASN A 179 9.29 5.53 29.20
CA ASN A 179 10.33 6.15 29.99
C ASN A 179 10.94 7.35 29.25
N MET A 180 10.79 8.54 29.82
CA MET A 180 11.31 9.77 29.22
C MET A 180 12.84 9.75 29.08
N GLN A 181 13.57 9.19 30.06
CA GLN A 181 15.03 9.14 30.00
C GLN A 181 15.50 8.32 28.81
N THR A 182 14.86 7.18 28.55
CA THR A 182 15.14 6.32 27.39
C THR A 182 14.85 7.03 26.07
N PHE A 183 13.70 7.71 26.00
CA PHE A 183 13.28 8.45 24.81
C PHE A 183 14.23 9.62 24.46
N THR A 184 14.81 10.27 25.48
CA THR A 184 15.69 11.43 25.29
C THR A 184 17.18 11.10 25.21
N LEU A 185 17.58 9.81 25.22
CA LEU A 185 19.00 9.42 25.22
C LEU A 185 19.78 10.04 24.06
N ASP A 186 19.27 9.88 22.83
CA ASP A 186 19.86 10.48 21.63
C ASP A 186 18.75 10.85 20.64
N ILE A 187 18.08 11.99 20.89
CA ILE A 187 16.91 12.41 20.13
C ILE A 187 17.21 12.54 18.63
N TRP A 188 18.42 12.98 18.28
CA TRP A 188 18.79 13.30 16.90
C TRP A 188 19.62 12.22 16.21
N GLY A 189 20.01 11.16 16.93
CA GLY A 189 20.82 10.07 16.37
C GLY A 189 22.27 10.49 16.13
N HIS A 190 22.81 11.43 16.91
CA HIS A 190 24.18 11.93 16.74
C HIS A 190 25.24 10.96 17.26
N ASP A 191 24.88 10.10 18.22
CA ASP A 191 25.82 9.15 18.82
C ASP A 191 26.01 7.90 17.95
N ASN A 192 25.12 7.69 16.96
CA ASN A 192 25.23 6.61 15.98
C ASN A 192 25.53 7.15 14.57
N VAL A 193 26.81 7.12 14.20
CA VAL A 193 27.29 7.60 12.90
C VAL A 193 26.64 6.89 11.71
N GLU A 194 26.18 5.64 11.88
CA GLU A 194 25.52 4.86 10.82
C GLU A 194 24.15 5.42 10.42
N LEU A 195 23.50 6.22 11.28
CA LEU A 195 22.21 6.85 10.99
C LEU A 195 22.33 8.01 9.99
N GLY A 196 23.53 8.57 9.82
CA GLY A 196 23.77 9.71 8.96
C GLY A 196 23.10 11.00 9.44
N SER A 197 22.85 11.93 8.51
CA SER A 197 22.26 13.24 8.86
C SER A 197 20.79 13.10 9.29
N VAL A 198 20.28 14.05 10.08
CA VAL A 198 18.85 14.11 10.45
C VAL A 198 17.96 14.07 9.20
N MET A 199 18.38 14.70 8.10
CA MET A 199 17.63 14.68 6.85
C MET A 199 17.60 13.29 6.21
N ASP A 200 18.66 12.51 6.33
CA ASP A 200 18.70 11.14 5.82
C ASP A 200 17.84 10.20 6.68
N GLN A 201 17.86 10.38 8.00
CA GLN A 201 16.94 9.69 8.91
C GLN A 201 15.46 10.02 8.63
N VAL A 202 15.15 11.30 8.37
CA VAL A 202 13.80 11.74 7.96
C VAL A 202 13.40 11.07 6.65
N LYS A 203 14.29 11.07 5.63
CA LYS A 203 14.03 10.37 4.35
C LYS A 203 13.78 8.89 4.58
N SER A 204 14.60 8.21 5.37
CA SER A 204 14.45 6.78 5.69
C SER A 204 13.13 6.48 6.40
N THR A 205 12.76 7.29 7.40
CA THR A 205 11.45 7.21 8.06
C THR A 205 10.33 7.31 7.03
N MET A 206 10.40 8.30 6.15
CA MET A 206 9.39 8.52 5.12
C MET A 206 9.31 7.37 4.09
N LYS A 207 10.42 6.68 3.79
CA LYS A 207 10.39 5.46 2.96
C LYS A 207 9.62 4.33 3.63
N VAL A 208 9.72 4.19 4.95
CA VAL A 208 8.93 3.20 5.69
C VAL A 208 7.47 3.61 5.77
N THR A 209 7.19 4.90 6.00
CA THR A 209 5.81 5.39 6.06
C THR A 209 5.08 5.28 4.72
N LEU A 210 5.81 5.37 3.60
CA LEU A 210 5.28 5.14 2.26
C LEU A 210 4.53 3.81 2.15
N TRP A 211 5.16 2.72 2.59
CA TRP A 211 4.59 1.39 2.51
C TRP A 211 3.30 1.26 3.32
N VAL A 212 3.29 1.74 4.56
CA VAL A 212 2.16 1.53 5.49
C VAL A 212 0.93 2.39 5.20
N PHE A 213 1.06 3.38 4.32
CA PHE A 213 -0.05 4.21 3.86
C PHE A 213 -0.64 3.80 2.52
N ILE A 214 -0.05 2.80 1.84
CA ILE A 214 -0.69 2.25 0.65
C ILE A 214 -1.98 1.53 1.06
N GLY A 215 -3.05 1.74 0.31
CA GLY A 215 -4.40 1.29 0.64
C GLY A 215 -5.34 2.41 1.06
N ILE A 216 -4.84 3.63 1.31
CA ILE A 216 -5.67 4.81 1.63
C ILE A 216 -6.76 5.07 0.57
N GLU A 217 -6.43 4.78 -0.68
CA GLU A 217 -7.24 4.88 -1.89
C GLU A 217 -8.31 3.80 -2.00
N GLY A 218 -8.31 2.78 -1.12
CA GLY A 218 -9.19 1.62 -1.20
C GLY A 218 -10.68 2.00 -1.32
N ALA A 219 -11.14 2.99 -0.53
CA ALA A 219 -12.50 3.50 -0.63
C ALA A 219 -12.81 4.14 -2.00
N VAL A 220 -11.83 4.83 -2.59
CA VAL A 220 -11.97 5.51 -3.89
C VAL A 220 -12.02 4.47 -5.03
N VAL A 221 -11.23 3.41 -4.94
CA VAL A 221 -11.23 2.30 -5.90
C VAL A 221 -12.60 1.61 -5.91
N VAL A 222 -13.18 1.34 -4.73
CA VAL A 222 -14.53 0.72 -4.62
C VAL A 222 -15.68 1.73 -4.63
N SER A 223 -15.42 2.98 -5.03
CA SER A 223 -16.42 4.07 -4.94
C SER A 223 -17.70 3.80 -5.71
N ALA A 224 -17.64 3.05 -6.82
CA ALA A 224 -18.80 2.60 -7.58
C ALA A 224 -19.75 1.68 -6.78
N ARG A 225 -19.22 1.02 -5.74
CA ARG A 225 -19.95 0.12 -4.85
C ARG A 225 -20.43 0.79 -3.57
N ALA A 226 -20.13 2.07 -3.35
CA ALA A 226 -20.54 2.82 -2.16
C ALA A 226 -22.03 3.19 -2.19
N ARG A 227 -22.67 3.18 -1.01
CA ARG A 227 -24.08 3.57 -0.84
C ARG A 227 -24.28 5.05 -1.11
N HIS A 228 -23.40 5.89 -0.56
CA HIS A 228 -23.32 7.31 -0.87
C HIS A 228 -21.89 7.69 -1.23
N ARG A 229 -21.69 8.41 -2.34
CA ARG A 229 -20.37 8.89 -2.79
C ARG A 229 -19.68 9.77 -1.75
N LYS A 230 -20.44 10.60 -1.03
CA LYS A 230 -19.94 11.46 0.06
C LYS A 230 -19.26 10.66 1.19
N ASP A 231 -19.64 9.39 1.36
CA ASP A 231 -19.07 8.53 2.40
C ASP A 231 -17.66 8.04 2.01
N VAL A 232 -17.31 8.03 0.72
CA VAL A 232 -15.97 7.65 0.23
C VAL A 232 -14.90 8.57 0.80
N GLY A 233 -15.02 9.88 0.57
CA GLY A 233 -14.05 10.86 1.05
C GLY A 233 -14.00 10.94 2.58
N ARG A 234 -15.15 10.85 3.25
CA ARG A 234 -15.21 10.80 4.73
C ARG A 234 -14.51 9.55 5.28
N ALA A 235 -14.75 8.39 4.66
CA ALA A 235 -14.11 7.14 5.06
C ALA A 235 -12.59 7.22 4.94
N THR A 236 -12.08 7.73 3.81
CA THR A 236 -10.65 7.91 3.58
C THR A 236 -10.00 8.79 4.64
N VAL A 237 -10.57 9.96 4.94
CA VAL A 237 -10.01 10.88 5.94
C VAL A 237 -10.07 10.30 7.35
N LEU A 238 -11.20 9.73 7.76
CA LEU A 238 -11.34 9.14 9.11
C LEU A 238 -10.41 7.94 9.31
N ALA A 239 -10.32 7.06 8.32
CA ALA A 239 -9.41 5.92 8.35
C ALA A 239 -7.95 6.37 8.41
N LEU A 240 -7.57 7.39 7.62
CA LEU A 240 -6.23 7.95 7.64
C LEU A 240 -5.88 8.51 9.02
N LEU A 241 -6.74 9.33 9.62
CA LEU A 241 -6.48 9.93 10.93
C LEU A 241 -6.35 8.87 12.04
N GLY A 242 -7.17 7.82 11.97
CA GLY A 242 -7.07 6.68 12.87
C GLY A 242 -5.75 5.93 12.71
N ALA A 243 -5.39 5.57 11.48
CA ALA A 243 -4.15 4.84 11.19
C ALA A 243 -2.90 5.70 11.47
N LEU A 244 -2.91 6.98 11.12
CA LEU A 244 -1.81 7.91 11.40
C LEU A 244 -1.56 8.01 12.91
N THR A 245 -2.60 8.24 13.70
CA THR A 245 -2.50 8.27 15.17
C THR A 245 -1.90 6.97 15.69
N LEU A 246 -2.43 5.83 15.21
CA LEU A 246 -1.95 4.51 15.62
C LEU A 246 -0.48 4.29 15.29
N TYR A 247 -0.06 4.61 14.06
CA TYR A 247 1.31 4.38 13.61
C TYR A 247 2.31 5.29 14.33
N VAL A 248 1.95 6.55 14.55
CA VAL A 248 2.76 7.49 15.34
C VAL A 248 2.91 6.97 16.77
N MET A 249 1.83 6.50 17.38
CA MET A 249 1.87 5.93 18.73
C MET A 249 2.77 4.69 18.80
N VAL A 250 2.53 3.71 17.92
CA VAL A 250 3.28 2.46 17.87
C VAL A 250 4.77 2.70 17.69
N THR A 251 5.18 3.72 16.92
CA THR A 251 6.59 3.95 16.60
C THR A 251 7.28 4.86 17.60
N LEU A 252 6.78 6.08 17.83
CA LEU A 252 7.44 7.05 18.72
C LEU A 252 7.45 6.59 20.17
N PHE A 253 6.36 5.99 20.66
CA PHE A 253 6.33 5.57 22.07
C PHE A 253 7.14 4.30 22.32
N SER A 254 7.35 3.46 21.30
CA SER A 254 8.26 2.31 21.42
C SER A 254 9.70 2.76 21.71
N LEU A 255 10.14 3.91 21.17
CA LEU A 255 11.46 4.50 21.48
C LEU A 255 11.60 5.00 22.93
N GLY A 256 10.49 5.09 23.68
CA GLY A 256 10.51 5.32 25.13
C GLY A 256 10.51 4.04 25.96
N VAL A 257 10.32 2.87 25.36
CA VAL A 257 10.33 1.56 26.03
C VAL A 257 11.66 0.83 25.81
N MET A 258 12.24 0.98 24.63
CA MET A 258 13.53 0.43 24.22
C MET A 258 14.32 1.51 23.49
N SER A 259 15.66 1.49 23.62
CA SER A 259 16.51 2.44 22.90
C SER A 259 16.49 2.18 21.39
N GLN A 260 16.89 3.18 20.58
CA GLN A 260 16.96 3.03 19.13
C GLN A 260 17.81 1.82 18.69
N PRO A 261 19.03 1.59 19.24
CA PRO A 261 19.83 0.42 18.86
C PRO A 261 19.17 -0.92 19.24
N GLU A 262 18.51 -0.99 20.40
CA GLU A 262 17.77 -2.19 20.82
C GLU A 262 16.62 -2.49 19.85
N LEU A 263 15.84 -1.47 19.49
CA LEU A 263 14.72 -1.62 18.56
C LEU A 263 15.18 -2.03 17.16
N ALA A 264 16.27 -1.45 16.66
CA ALA A 264 16.83 -1.73 15.34
C ALA A 264 17.21 -3.21 15.13
N GLN A 265 17.57 -3.91 16.22
CA GLN A 265 18.04 -5.30 16.18
C GLN A 265 16.92 -6.33 16.39
N LEU A 266 15.67 -5.90 16.64
CA LEU A 266 14.57 -6.83 16.87
C LEU A 266 14.22 -7.63 15.60
N LYS A 267 13.86 -8.91 15.78
CA LYS A 267 13.23 -9.69 14.72
C LYS A 267 11.80 -9.17 14.49
N ASN A 268 11.38 -9.10 13.24
CA ASN A 268 10.00 -8.78 12.88
C ASN A 268 9.07 -9.98 13.12
N PRO A 269 7.85 -9.77 13.68
CA PRO A 269 7.22 -8.48 14.02
C PRO A 269 7.73 -7.87 15.34
N SER A 270 8.33 -6.68 15.26
CA SER A 270 8.97 -6.04 16.42
C SER A 270 7.99 -5.70 17.56
N THR A 271 6.72 -5.42 17.25
CA THR A 271 5.71 -5.13 18.29
C THR A 271 5.46 -6.31 19.22
N ALA A 272 5.67 -7.56 18.76
CA ALA A 272 5.53 -8.74 19.62
C ALA A 272 6.62 -8.75 20.70
N MET A 273 7.87 -8.56 20.29
CA MET A 273 9.04 -8.51 21.18
C MET A 273 8.98 -7.33 22.16
N ILE A 274 8.50 -6.16 21.69
CA ILE A 274 8.31 -4.98 22.55
C ILE A 274 7.25 -5.27 23.61
N LEU A 275 6.10 -5.84 23.23
CA LEU A 275 5.05 -6.13 24.19
C LEU A 275 5.45 -7.26 25.15
N GLU A 276 6.26 -8.21 24.69
CA GLU A 276 6.84 -9.25 25.52
C GLU A 276 7.78 -8.68 26.59
N LYS A 277 8.62 -7.70 26.26
CA LYS A 277 9.45 -7.01 27.27
C LYS A 277 8.60 -6.31 28.34
N VAL A 278 7.46 -5.75 27.96
CA VAL A 278 6.59 -4.98 28.89
C VAL A 278 5.68 -5.87 29.72
N LEU A 279 5.08 -6.89 29.12
CA LEU A 279 4.00 -7.69 29.72
C LEU A 279 4.34 -9.17 29.91
N GLY A 280 5.50 -9.63 29.41
CA GLY A 280 5.90 -11.04 29.39
C GLY A 280 5.35 -11.80 28.17
N PRO A 281 5.53 -13.13 28.10
CA PRO A 281 5.26 -13.95 26.90
C PRO A 281 3.84 -13.83 26.33
N TRP A 282 2.84 -13.57 27.17
CA TRP A 282 1.46 -13.40 26.72
C TRP A 282 1.31 -12.18 25.78
N GLY A 283 2.14 -11.14 25.94
CA GLY A 283 2.18 -9.98 25.07
C GLY A 283 2.55 -10.36 23.63
N ALA A 284 3.58 -11.19 23.45
CA ALA A 284 3.94 -11.73 22.15
C ALA A 284 2.82 -12.59 21.55
N TRP A 285 2.13 -13.41 22.36
CA TRP A 285 1.01 -14.23 21.87
C TRP A 285 -0.13 -13.37 21.34
N LEU A 286 -0.53 -12.34 22.09
CA LEU A 286 -1.58 -11.41 21.69
C LEU A 286 -1.24 -10.75 20.34
N ILE A 287 0.00 -10.30 20.18
CA ILE A 287 0.46 -9.63 18.96
C ILE A 287 0.54 -10.59 17.78
N ASN A 288 1.16 -11.77 17.93
CA ASN A 288 1.31 -12.71 16.83
C ASN A 288 -0.05 -13.25 16.35
N ILE A 289 -0.97 -13.59 17.26
CA ILE A 289 -2.35 -13.97 16.90
C ILE A 289 -3.07 -12.79 16.23
N GLY A 290 -2.91 -11.59 16.79
CA GLY A 290 -3.44 -10.35 16.24
C GLY A 290 -2.95 -10.05 14.82
N LEU A 291 -1.67 -10.29 14.57
CA LEU A 291 -1.03 -10.14 13.27
C LEU A 291 -1.61 -11.13 12.28
N VAL A 292 -1.74 -12.41 12.61
CA VAL A 292 -2.32 -13.42 11.71
C VAL A 292 -3.73 -13.01 11.29
N ILE A 293 -4.59 -12.62 12.25
CA ILE A 293 -5.95 -12.14 11.95
C ILE A 293 -5.91 -10.85 11.11
N SER A 294 -5.00 -9.93 11.44
CA SER A 294 -4.82 -8.68 10.70
C SER A 294 -4.46 -8.93 9.24
N VAL A 295 -3.47 -9.77 9.00
CA VAL A 295 -2.93 -10.02 7.68
C VAL A 295 -3.92 -10.82 6.83
N MET A 296 -4.70 -11.73 7.43
CA MET A 296 -5.83 -12.37 6.75
C MET A 296 -6.88 -11.35 6.27
N GLY A 297 -7.24 -10.37 7.11
CA GLY A 297 -8.15 -9.29 6.73
C GLY A 297 -7.58 -8.39 5.63
N ALA A 298 -6.29 -8.06 5.72
CA ALA A 298 -5.59 -7.29 4.71
C ALA A 298 -5.53 -8.04 3.38
N LEU A 299 -5.16 -9.32 3.38
CA LEU A 299 -5.13 -10.19 2.20
C LEU A 299 -6.49 -10.21 1.49
N LEU A 300 -7.59 -10.24 2.24
CA LEU A 300 -8.93 -10.14 1.69
C LEU A 300 -9.19 -8.78 1.03
N SER A 301 -8.92 -7.68 1.72
CA SER A 301 -9.08 -6.31 1.18
C SER A 301 -8.26 -6.10 -0.09
N TRP A 302 -7.00 -6.52 -0.08
CA TRP A 302 -6.08 -6.38 -1.19
C TRP A 302 -6.43 -7.30 -2.36
N THR A 303 -7.01 -8.48 -2.11
CA THR A 303 -7.57 -9.33 -3.18
C THR A 303 -8.79 -8.68 -3.85
N VAL A 304 -9.66 -8.02 -3.08
CA VAL A 304 -10.79 -7.25 -3.65
C VAL A 304 -10.26 -6.11 -4.52
N LEU A 305 -9.28 -5.36 -4.04
CA LEU A 305 -8.67 -4.26 -4.82
C LEU A 305 -7.99 -4.78 -6.10
N ALA A 306 -7.25 -5.90 -6.02
CA ALA A 306 -6.62 -6.54 -7.16
C ALA A 306 -7.62 -7.06 -8.22
N ALA A 307 -8.88 -7.31 -7.85
CA ALA A 307 -9.94 -7.65 -8.80
C ALA A 307 -10.60 -6.40 -9.39
N GLU A 308 -10.82 -5.35 -8.59
CA GLU A 308 -11.51 -4.13 -9.02
C GLU A 308 -10.68 -3.26 -9.97
N VAL A 309 -9.35 -3.18 -9.78
CA VAL A 309 -8.51 -2.31 -10.61
C VAL A 309 -8.53 -2.72 -12.09
N PRO A 310 -8.20 -3.97 -12.49
CA PRO A 310 -8.29 -4.38 -13.89
C PRO A 310 -9.72 -4.34 -14.43
N TYR A 311 -10.71 -4.59 -13.56
CA TYR A 311 -12.13 -4.58 -13.92
C TYR A 311 -12.58 -3.20 -14.39
N ILE A 312 -12.31 -2.17 -13.59
CA ILE A 312 -12.68 -0.80 -13.93
C ILE A 312 -11.80 -0.28 -15.08
N ALA A 313 -10.52 -0.66 -15.12
CA ALA A 313 -9.66 -0.40 -16.27
C ALA A 313 -10.24 -1.00 -17.58
N GLY A 314 -10.83 -2.19 -17.51
CA GLY A 314 -11.52 -2.84 -18.63
C GLY A 314 -12.79 -2.09 -19.04
N LYS A 315 -13.58 -1.64 -18.06
CA LYS A 315 -14.80 -0.84 -18.31
C LYS A 315 -14.51 0.53 -18.91
N THR A 316 -13.39 1.13 -18.53
CA THR A 316 -12.98 2.46 -19.02
C THR A 316 -12.17 2.40 -20.32
N GLY A 317 -12.00 1.21 -20.91
CA GLY A 317 -11.38 1.06 -22.22
C GLY A 317 -9.83 1.09 -22.23
N VAL A 318 -9.18 1.16 -21.08
CA VAL A 318 -7.71 1.13 -20.99
C VAL A 318 -7.17 -0.30 -20.91
N PHE A 319 -7.95 -1.26 -20.42
CA PHE A 319 -7.66 -2.69 -20.47
C PHE A 319 -8.57 -3.39 -21.51
N PRO A 320 -8.23 -4.62 -21.95
CA PRO A 320 -9.09 -5.32 -22.89
C PRO A 320 -10.44 -5.66 -22.24
N SER A 321 -11.51 -5.60 -23.05
CA SER A 321 -12.91 -5.61 -22.60
C SER A 321 -13.33 -6.84 -21.79
N TRP A 322 -12.61 -7.96 -21.90
CA TRP A 322 -12.89 -9.17 -21.12
C TRP A 322 -12.70 -8.99 -19.60
N PHE A 323 -11.90 -8.01 -19.15
CA PHE A 323 -11.71 -7.72 -17.74
C PHE A 323 -12.96 -7.07 -17.13
N ALA A 324 -13.83 -6.49 -17.95
CA ALA A 324 -15.08 -5.86 -17.51
C ALA A 324 -16.20 -6.87 -17.17
N LYS A 325 -15.94 -8.18 -17.17
CA LYS A 325 -16.93 -9.22 -16.90
C LYS A 325 -17.08 -9.51 -15.41
N GLU A 326 -18.31 -9.48 -14.91
CA GLU A 326 -18.69 -9.92 -13.56
C GLU A 326 -19.34 -11.32 -13.59
N ASN A 327 -19.31 -12.02 -12.46
CA ASN A 327 -20.11 -13.23 -12.24
C ASN A 327 -21.52 -12.90 -11.73
N LYS A 328 -22.33 -13.95 -11.49
CA LYS A 328 -23.70 -13.85 -10.96
C LYS A 328 -23.79 -13.12 -9.60
N ASN A 329 -22.69 -13.11 -8.85
CA ASN A 329 -22.59 -12.52 -7.52
C ASN A 329 -22.06 -11.08 -7.56
N GLY A 330 -21.82 -10.52 -8.75
CA GLY A 330 -21.30 -9.15 -8.94
C GLY A 330 -19.81 -9.01 -8.64
N SER A 331 -19.06 -10.12 -8.63
CA SER A 331 -17.60 -10.14 -8.46
C SER A 331 -16.89 -10.14 -9.83
N PRO A 332 -15.83 -9.32 -10.04
CA PRO A 332 -15.09 -9.28 -11.29
C PRO A 332 -14.27 -10.56 -11.56
N GLN A 333 -14.94 -11.60 -12.08
CA GLN A 333 -14.37 -12.94 -12.18
C GLN A 333 -13.07 -13.01 -13.00
N VAL A 334 -13.01 -12.34 -14.15
CA VAL A 334 -11.84 -12.43 -15.05
C VAL A 334 -10.63 -11.77 -14.40
N SER A 335 -10.83 -10.57 -13.85
CA SER A 335 -9.80 -9.86 -13.10
C SER A 335 -9.32 -10.69 -11.91
N LEU A 336 -10.24 -11.25 -11.13
CA LEU A 336 -9.90 -12.02 -9.94
C LEU A 336 -9.12 -13.29 -10.28
N TRP A 337 -9.53 -14.07 -11.29
CA TRP A 337 -8.78 -15.24 -11.75
C TRP A 337 -7.38 -14.87 -12.24
N CYS A 338 -7.27 -13.82 -13.04
CA CYS A 338 -5.97 -13.35 -13.54
C CYS A 338 -5.06 -12.93 -12.37
N SER A 339 -5.58 -12.12 -11.44
CA SER A 339 -4.85 -11.66 -10.27
C SER A 339 -4.39 -12.82 -9.38
N THR A 340 -5.27 -13.76 -9.05
CA THR A 340 -4.93 -14.91 -8.19
C THR A 340 -3.90 -15.82 -8.86
N CYS A 341 -4.01 -16.09 -10.16
CA CYS A 341 -3.00 -16.87 -10.89
C CYS A 341 -1.62 -16.18 -10.87
N LEU A 342 -1.57 -14.85 -11.07
CA LEU A 342 -0.31 -14.10 -11.01
C LEU A 342 0.28 -14.10 -9.59
N VAL A 343 -0.55 -13.92 -8.56
CA VAL A 343 -0.12 -14.05 -7.15
C VAL A 343 0.47 -15.44 -6.89
N GLN A 344 -0.17 -16.51 -7.39
CA GLN A 344 0.34 -17.88 -7.25
C GLN A 344 1.68 -18.06 -7.96
N ILE A 345 1.85 -17.51 -9.17
CA ILE A 345 3.13 -17.55 -9.90
C ILE A 345 4.22 -16.85 -9.09
N PHE A 346 3.96 -15.64 -8.59
CA PHE A 346 4.91 -14.92 -7.75
C PHE A 346 5.24 -15.66 -6.45
N LEU A 347 4.26 -16.29 -5.81
CA LEU A 347 4.48 -17.12 -4.62
C LEU A 347 5.44 -18.29 -4.92
N ILE A 348 5.30 -18.95 -6.08
CA ILE A 348 6.22 -20.02 -6.51
C ILE A 348 7.60 -19.45 -6.82
N ILE A 349 7.70 -18.28 -7.46
CA ILE A 349 9.00 -17.64 -7.74
C ILE A 349 9.77 -17.38 -6.44
N ILE A 350 9.09 -16.95 -5.37
CA ILE A 350 9.72 -16.67 -4.07
C ILE A 350 10.36 -17.91 -3.45
N TYR A 351 9.72 -19.07 -3.60
CA TYR A 351 10.28 -20.32 -3.12
C TYR A 351 11.68 -20.60 -3.71
N PHE A 352 11.90 -20.21 -4.98
CA PHE A 352 13.19 -20.38 -5.65
C PHE A 352 14.12 -19.16 -5.51
N GLN A 353 13.59 -17.95 -5.33
CA GLN A 353 14.36 -16.69 -5.34
C GLN A 353 13.83 -15.71 -4.27
N SER A 354 14.10 -16.04 -3.00
CA SER A 354 13.62 -15.25 -1.85
C SER A 354 14.24 -13.86 -1.75
N SER A 355 15.53 -13.69 -2.10
CA SER A 355 16.22 -12.38 -2.07
C SER A 355 15.66 -11.40 -3.11
N THR A 356 15.45 -11.86 -4.34
CA THR A 356 14.94 -11.04 -5.45
C THR A 356 13.51 -10.52 -5.21
N TYR A 357 12.75 -11.18 -4.33
CA TYR A 357 11.38 -10.79 -4.04
C TYR A 357 11.25 -9.49 -3.27
N LEU A 358 12.07 -9.27 -2.23
CA LEU A 358 12.02 -8.01 -1.46
C LEU A 358 12.30 -6.82 -2.38
N ALA A 359 13.25 -6.97 -3.31
CA ALA A 359 13.48 -6.01 -4.37
C ALA A 359 12.21 -5.81 -5.22
N LEU A 360 11.54 -6.86 -5.68
CA LEU A 360 10.28 -6.76 -6.44
C LEU A 360 9.17 -6.04 -5.68
N VAL A 361 9.00 -6.30 -4.39
CA VAL A 361 8.02 -5.59 -3.54
C VAL A 361 8.36 -4.11 -3.46
N ASN A 362 9.62 -3.76 -3.23
CA ASN A 362 10.05 -2.37 -3.15
C ASN A 362 9.86 -1.63 -4.49
N ILE A 363 10.17 -2.29 -5.61
CA ILE A 363 9.91 -1.78 -6.96
C ILE A 363 8.41 -1.53 -7.16
N ALA A 364 7.56 -2.50 -6.86
CA ALA A 364 6.12 -2.38 -7.08
C ALA A 364 5.44 -1.38 -6.14
N THR A 365 5.92 -1.28 -4.91
CA THR A 365 5.53 -0.23 -3.95
C THR A 365 5.82 1.16 -4.52
N SER A 366 7.00 1.33 -5.12
CA SER A 366 7.40 2.58 -5.77
C SER A 366 6.51 2.89 -6.98
N ALA A 367 6.14 1.87 -7.76
CA ALA A 367 5.21 2.02 -8.89
C ALA A 367 3.82 2.53 -8.47
N ALA A 368 3.33 2.11 -7.29
CA ALA A 368 2.02 2.54 -6.77
C ALA A 368 1.97 4.04 -6.41
N LEU A 369 3.12 4.70 -6.22
CA LEU A 369 3.19 6.13 -5.90
C LEU A 369 2.86 7.02 -7.10
N VAL A 370 3.11 6.53 -8.31
CA VAL A 370 2.85 7.26 -9.56
C VAL A 370 1.38 7.70 -9.66
N PRO A 371 0.38 6.82 -9.43
CA PRO A 371 -1.03 7.21 -9.30
C PRO A 371 -1.32 8.33 -8.28
N TYR A 372 -0.59 8.40 -7.16
CA TYR A 372 -0.80 9.44 -6.15
C TYR A 372 -0.36 10.80 -6.64
N VAL A 373 0.79 10.85 -7.32
CA VAL A 373 1.29 12.08 -7.97
C VAL A 373 0.28 12.58 -8.98
N PHE A 374 -0.22 11.69 -9.85
CA PHE A 374 -1.22 12.07 -10.85
C PHE A 374 -2.56 12.48 -10.25
N SER A 375 -2.97 11.88 -9.13
CA SER A 375 -4.18 12.29 -8.43
C SER A 375 -4.07 13.69 -7.84
N GLY A 376 -2.93 14.01 -7.19
CA GLY A 376 -2.61 15.36 -6.73
C GLY A 376 -2.58 16.35 -7.89
N ALA A 377 -1.84 16.03 -8.95
CA ALA A 377 -1.68 16.89 -10.12
C ALA A 377 -3.01 17.13 -10.86
N TYR A 378 -3.89 16.13 -10.90
CA TYR A 378 -5.23 16.29 -11.46
C TYR A 378 -6.10 17.21 -10.60
N GLY A 379 -6.07 17.05 -9.26
CA GLY A 379 -6.72 17.98 -8.35
C GLY A 379 -6.24 19.42 -8.53
N LEU A 380 -4.93 19.61 -8.72
CA LEU A 380 -4.31 20.91 -8.96
C LEU A 380 -4.79 21.49 -10.30
N LYS A 381 -4.78 20.69 -11.37
CA LYS A 381 -5.28 21.09 -12.70
C LYS A 381 -6.74 21.51 -12.64
N LEU A 382 -7.59 20.76 -11.94
CA LEU A 382 -9.02 21.06 -11.79
C LEU A 382 -9.23 22.41 -11.07
N ALA A 383 -8.53 22.62 -9.95
CA ALA A 383 -8.61 23.86 -9.18
C ALA A 383 -8.04 25.07 -9.93
N MET A 384 -6.95 24.91 -10.69
CA MET A 384 -6.36 25.97 -11.52
C MET A 384 -7.34 26.42 -12.61
N LYS A 385 -7.98 25.48 -13.31
CA LYS A 385 -8.98 25.81 -14.33
C LYS A 385 -10.29 26.36 -13.77
N GLY A 386 -10.60 26.08 -12.49
CA GLY A 386 -11.84 26.53 -11.86
C GLY A 386 -13.08 25.74 -12.33
N GLU A 387 -12.90 24.64 -13.07
CA GLU A 387 -13.97 23.73 -13.46
C GLU A 387 -14.66 23.20 -12.19
N THR A 388 -16.00 23.27 -12.10
CA THR A 388 -16.83 22.89 -10.93
C THR A 388 -16.78 23.84 -9.71
N TYR A 389 -16.07 24.97 -9.78
CA TYR A 389 -15.91 25.92 -8.66
C TYR A 389 -16.77 27.19 -8.74
N GLU A 390 -17.80 27.22 -9.59
CA GLU A 390 -18.65 28.39 -9.81
C GLU A 390 -19.21 28.94 -8.48
N GLY A 391 -18.95 30.22 -8.20
CA GLY A 391 -19.35 30.90 -6.96
C GLY A 391 -18.58 30.51 -5.68
N GLN A 392 -17.59 29.61 -5.75
CA GLN A 392 -16.91 29.03 -4.58
C GLN A 392 -15.41 29.40 -4.51
N SER A 393 -15.08 30.69 -4.60
CA SER A 393 -13.69 31.19 -4.64
C SER A 393 -12.81 30.73 -3.46
N HIS A 394 -13.36 30.73 -2.23
CA HIS A 394 -12.62 30.26 -1.05
C HIS A 394 -12.30 28.76 -1.10
N GLN A 395 -13.25 27.92 -1.54
CA GLN A 395 -13.02 26.48 -1.67
C GLN A 395 -12.00 26.19 -2.77
N ARG A 396 -12.02 26.95 -3.87
CA ARG A 396 -11.02 26.85 -4.94
C ARG A 396 -9.61 27.11 -4.43
N LYS A 397 -9.40 28.19 -3.67
CA LYS A 397 -8.08 28.52 -3.09
C LYS A 397 -7.60 27.43 -2.14
N ARG A 398 -8.48 26.93 -1.26
CA ARG A 398 -8.17 25.84 -0.34
C ARG A 398 -7.79 24.56 -1.09
N ASP A 399 -8.61 24.15 -2.05
CA ASP A 399 -8.38 22.91 -2.81
C ASP A 399 -7.12 23.01 -3.69
N LEU A 400 -6.79 24.20 -4.20
CA LEU A 400 -5.54 24.47 -4.91
C LEU A 400 -4.32 24.29 -4.00
N LEU A 401 -4.34 24.85 -2.79
CA LEU A 401 -3.25 24.67 -1.81
C LEU A 401 -3.08 23.21 -1.41
N LEU A 402 -4.19 22.51 -1.11
CA LEU A 402 -4.17 21.10 -0.75
C LEU A 402 -3.60 20.24 -1.89
N ALA A 403 -4.03 20.49 -3.13
CA ALA A 403 -3.54 19.76 -4.29
C ALA A 403 -2.08 20.07 -4.62
N LEU A 404 -1.62 21.32 -4.40
CA LEU A 404 -0.22 21.70 -4.55
C LEU A 404 0.65 20.93 -3.55
N VAL A 405 0.28 20.94 -2.27
CA VAL A 405 1.01 20.20 -1.22
C VAL A 405 1.01 18.70 -1.52
N ALA A 406 -0.15 18.12 -1.87
CA ALA A 406 -0.25 16.70 -2.22
C ALA A 406 0.60 16.32 -3.45
N THR A 407 0.66 17.19 -4.47
CA THR A 407 1.47 16.96 -5.67
C THR A 407 2.96 17.02 -5.35
N THR A 408 3.39 18.06 -4.63
CA THR A 408 4.79 18.23 -4.21
C THR A 408 5.22 17.06 -3.33
N TYR A 409 4.38 16.67 -2.37
CA TYR A 409 4.62 15.52 -1.52
C TYR A 409 4.69 14.22 -2.33
N GLY A 410 3.78 13.99 -3.27
CA GLY A 410 3.83 12.83 -4.17
C GLY A 410 5.12 12.78 -5.00
N CYS A 411 5.56 13.90 -5.58
CA CYS A 411 6.83 13.98 -6.30
C CYS A 411 8.03 13.69 -5.39
N TRP A 412 8.00 14.21 -4.16
CA TRP A 412 9.02 13.94 -3.16
C TRP A 412 9.05 12.47 -2.78
N LEU A 413 7.89 11.83 -2.61
CA LEU A 413 7.78 10.41 -2.27
C LEU A 413 8.40 9.52 -3.36
N VAL A 414 8.13 9.85 -4.63
CA VAL A 414 8.73 9.19 -5.79
C VAL A 414 10.26 9.34 -5.76
N TYR A 415 10.78 10.53 -5.44
CA TYR A 415 12.22 10.75 -5.28
C TYR A 415 12.80 9.95 -4.11
N ALA A 416 12.13 9.96 -2.96
CA ALA A 416 12.58 9.30 -1.74
C ALA A 416 12.56 7.77 -1.85
N ALA A 417 11.61 7.19 -2.60
CA ALA A 417 11.58 5.77 -2.91
C ALA A 417 12.87 5.28 -3.61
N GLY A 418 13.59 6.19 -4.27
CA GLY A 418 14.86 5.94 -4.93
C GLY A 418 14.69 5.89 -6.44
N VAL A 419 15.46 6.72 -7.15
CA VAL A 419 15.39 6.84 -8.62
C VAL A 419 15.74 5.53 -9.31
N GLU A 420 16.58 4.71 -8.67
CA GLU A 420 16.93 3.37 -9.16
C GLU A 420 15.73 2.42 -9.18
N TYR A 421 14.91 2.42 -8.12
CA TYR A 421 13.68 1.64 -8.08
C TYR A 421 12.69 2.09 -9.16
N LEU A 422 12.59 3.39 -9.43
CA LEU A 422 11.78 3.90 -10.54
C LEU A 422 12.29 3.43 -11.91
N LEU A 423 13.61 3.31 -12.08
CA LEU A 423 14.19 2.74 -13.29
C LEU A 423 13.82 1.26 -13.41
N LEU A 424 13.89 0.50 -12.32
CA LEU A 424 13.45 -0.90 -12.28
C LEU A 424 11.94 -1.07 -12.49
N VAL A 425 11.12 -0.10 -12.10
CA VAL A 425 9.67 -0.10 -12.39
C VAL A 425 9.42 -0.16 -13.91
N ALA A 426 10.29 0.45 -14.72
CA ALA A 426 10.17 0.40 -16.18
C ALA A 426 10.23 -1.04 -16.72
N LEU A 427 11.01 -1.93 -16.08
CA LEU A 427 11.05 -3.35 -16.43
C LEU A 427 9.67 -4.00 -16.24
N LEU A 428 9.02 -3.76 -15.10
CA LEU A 428 7.70 -4.31 -14.79
C LEU A 428 6.56 -3.69 -15.62
N TYR A 429 6.75 -2.48 -16.13
CA TYR A 429 5.78 -1.80 -17.00
C TYR A 429 5.90 -2.26 -18.45
N SER A 430 7.06 -2.79 -18.85
CA SER A 430 7.30 -3.23 -20.23
C SER A 430 6.31 -4.29 -20.75
N PRO A 431 5.92 -5.35 -19.98
CA PRO A 431 4.90 -6.29 -20.43
C PRO A 431 3.51 -5.65 -20.48
N GLY A 432 3.28 -4.61 -19.66
CA GLY A 432 2.04 -3.83 -19.67
C GLY A 432 1.81 -3.12 -20.99
N ILE A 433 2.86 -2.64 -21.66
CA ILE A 433 2.74 -1.99 -22.99
C ILE A 433 2.05 -2.92 -24.00
N PHE A 434 2.40 -4.20 -24.01
CA PHE A 434 1.76 -5.19 -24.89
C PHE A 434 0.26 -5.33 -24.59
N ILE A 435 -0.12 -5.32 -23.31
CA ILE A 435 -1.52 -5.40 -22.87
C ILE A 435 -2.27 -4.12 -23.25
N TYR A 436 -1.67 -2.94 -23.11
CA TYR A 436 -2.26 -1.68 -23.57
C TYR A 436 -2.49 -1.66 -25.08
N TRP A 437 -1.51 -2.14 -25.85
CA TRP A 437 -1.65 -2.26 -27.30
C TRP A 437 -2.78 -3.22 -27.70
N LYS A 438 -2.91 -4.36 -27.01
CA LYS A 438 -4.02 -5.30 -27.23
C LYS A 438 -5.37 -4.71 -26.81
N ALA A 439 -5.42 -3.95 -25.71
CA ALA A 439 -6.63 -3.24 -25.28
C ALA A 439 -7.10 -2.26 -26.35
N ARG A 440 -6.19 -1.46 -26.90
CA ARG A 440 -6.44 -0.54 -28.01
C ARG A 440 -7.06 -1.21 -29.23
N GLN A 441 -6.52 -2.37 -29.64
CA GLN A 441 -7.06 -3.14 -30.76
C GLN A 441 -8.48 -3.64 -30.49
N HIS A 442 -8.75 -4.16 -29.28
CA HIS A 442 -10.08 -4.62 -28.89
C HIS A 442 -11.13 -3.50 -28.92
N HIS A 443 -10.71 -2.25 -28.68
CA HIS A 443 -11.59 -1.07 -28.75
C HIS A 443 -11.58 -0.37 -30.12
N GLY A 444 -11.04 -1.02 -31.16
CA GLY A 444 -11.07 -0.51 -32.54
C GLY A 444 -10.15 0.69 -32.81
N LEU A 445 -9.25 1.02 -31.88
CA LEU A 445 -8.32 2.15 -32.00
C LEU A 445 -7.05 1.71 -32.76
N ARG A 446 -6.72 2.40 -33.85
CA ARG A 446 -5.54 2.12 -34.69
C ARG A 446 -4.26 2.68 -34.03
N GLY A 447 -3.52 1.81 -33.34
CA GLY A 447 -2.12 2.03 -32.93
C GLY A 447 -1.88 3.18 -31.94
N LEU A 448 -0.65 3.28 -31.40
CA LEU A 448 -0.19 4.35 -30.50
C LEU A 448 -0.15 5.70 -31.21
N ASN A 449 -0.67 6.76 -30.58
CA ASN A 449 -0.49 8.12 -31.07
C ASN A 449 0.99 8.56 -30.91
N ARG A 450 1.43 9.65 -31.57
CA ARG A 450 2.85 10.06 -31.54
C ARG A 450 3.39 10.32 -30.13
N LEU A 451 2.57 10.86 -29.24
CA LEU A 451 2.96 11.13 -27.85
C LEU A 451 3.09 9.82 -27.07
N GLU A 452 2.13 8.90 -27.20
CA GLU A 452 2.15 7.56 -26.62
C GLU A 452 3.33 6.73 -27.14
N GLN A 453 3.68 6.85 -28.41
CA GLN A 453 4.87 6.21 -29.00
C GLN A 453 6.14 6.75 -28.35
N GLY A 454 6.26 8.07 -28.20
CA GLY A 454 7.39 8.70 -27.50
C GLY A 454 7.51 8.24 -26.04
N MET A 455 6.39 8.21 -25.31
CA MET A 455 6.36 7.72 -23.93
C MET A 455 6.70 6.22 -23.83
N THR A 456 6.22 5.42 -24.78
CA THR A 456 6.53 3.98 -24.87
C THR A 456 8.01 3.75 -25.13
N ALA A 457 8.60 4.49 -26.08
CA ALA A 457 10.03 4.42 -26.39
C ALA A 457 10.88 4.84 -25.20
N ALA A 458 10.49 5.92 -24.49
CA ALA A 458 11.17 6.35 -23.28
C ALA A 458 11.11 5.28 -22.18
N LEU A 459 9.94 4.67 -21.95
CA LEU A 459 9.76 3.63 -20.94
C LEU A 459 10.58 2.37 -21.27
N LEU A 460 10.58 1.94 -22.54
CA LEU A 460 11.41 0.81 -22.99
C LEU A 460 12.90 1.13 -22.91
N GLY A 461 13.31 2.36 -23.24
CA GLY A 461 14.69 2.82 -23.06
C GLY A 461 15.13 2.75 -21.60
N CYS A 462 14.29 3.23 -20.67
CA CYS A 462 14.51 3.08 -19.24
C CYS A 462 14.58 1.62 -18.81
N ALA A 463 13.73 0.75 -19.35
CA ALA A 463 13.74 -0.68 -19.05
C ALA A 463 15.06 -1.35 -19.51
N VAL A 464 15.56 -1.02 -20.71
CA VAL A 464 16.86 -1.51 -21.20
C VAL A 464 18.01 -1.01 -20.33
N LEU A 465 17.98 0.27 -19.93
CA LEU A 465 18.99 0.84 -19.02
C LEU A 465 18.94 0.17 -17.65
N ALA A 466 17.75 -0.11 -17.10
CA ALA A 466 17.60 -0.85 -15.85
C ALA A 466 18.18 -2.26 -15.98
N PHE A 467 17.84 -2.97 -17.06
CA PHE A 467 18.36 -4.32 -17.31
C PHE A 467 19.90 -4.32 -17.36
N TYR A 468 20.49 -3.38 -18.09
CA TYR A 468 21.94 -3.23 -18.15
C TYR A 468 22.55 -2.97 -16.76
N LYS A 469 22.00 -2.03 -15.99
CA LYS A 469 22.50 -1.69 -14.65
C LYS A 469 22.37 -2.83 -13.64
N VAL A 470 21.35 -3.66 -13.79
CA VAL A 470 21.21 -4.90 -13.00
C VAL A 470 22.28 -5.92 -13.39
N MET A 471 22.52 -6.12 -14.69
CA MET A 471 23.53 -7.06 -15.17
C MET A 471 24.95 -6.66 -14.81
N ASP A 472 25.26 -5.37 -14.84
CA ASP A 472 26.58 -4.81 -14.49
C ASP A 472 26.77 -4.66 -12.96
N GLY A 473 25.82 -5.15 -12.16
CA GLY A 473 25.87 -5.13 -10.69
C GLY A 473 25.77 -3.74 -10.05
N THR A 474 25.51 -2.69 -10.84
CA THR A 474 25.34 -1.32 -10.33
C THR A 474 24.08 -1.18 -9.48
N ILE A 475 23.02 -1.91 -9.83
CA ILE A 475 21.79 -1.98 -9.04
C ILE A 475 21.66 -3.41 -8.50
N PRO A 476 21.91 -3.63 -7.19
CA PRO A 476 21.74 -4.95 -6.59
C PRO A 476 20.25 -5.32 -6.54
N LEU A 477 19.94 -6.55 -6.94
CA LEU A 477 18.63 -7.19 -6.73
C LEU A 477 18.57 -7.99 -5.40
N SER A 478 19.64 -7.92 -4.61
CA SER A 478 19.83 -8.65 -3.34
C SER A 478 19.70 -7.75 -2.14
#